data_AF-A0A7Y2JJL6-F1
#
_entry.id   AF-A0A7Y2JJL6-F1
#
_cell.length_a   1.000
_cell.length_b   1.000
_cell.length_c   1.000
_cell.angle_alpha   90.00
_cell.angle_beta   90.00
_cell.angle_gamma   90.00
#
_symmetry.space_group_name_H-M   'P 1'
#
loop_
_entity.id
_entity.type
_entity.pdbx_description
1 polymer ?
#
loop_
_entity_poly.entity_id
_entity_poly.type
_entity_poly.pdbx_seq_one_letter_code
_entity_poly.pdbx_strand_id
1 'polypeptide(L)'
;MADTASPTIDTLLDAALAHVPFEGWSPTTFRAAVRDTGVDEAGARALAPRGALDLAVAYHRRGDQAMIERMRNTDLSGLRFSEKVAKALQFRVEAMEDREVVRRATALFSLPIHAAEGAKLIWETADHVWTAL
;
A
#
# COMPACT_ATOMS: atom_id res chain seq x y z
N MET A 1 -20.79 23.08 -6.89
CA MET A 1 -20.32 22.94 -5.49
C MET A 1 -19.54 21.64 -5.47
N ALA A 2 -18.20 21.73 -5.46
CA ALA A 2 -17.37 20.53 -5.43
C ALA A 2 -17.63 19.80 -4.11
N ASP A 3 -17.90 18.51 -4.21
CA ASP A 3 -18.06 17.61 -3.08
C ASP A 3 -16.70 17.49 -2.38
N THR A 4 -16.44 18.35 -1.39
CA THR A 4 -15.18 18.32 -0.63
C THR A 4 -15.25 17.22 0.40
N ALA A 5 -15.11 15.97 -0.05
CA ALA A 5 -14.74 14.88 0.84
C ALA A 5 -13.44 15.25 1.56
N SER A 6 -13.40 15.03 2.87
CA SER A 6 -12.18 15.25 3.65
C SER A 6 -11.03 14.42 3.06
N PRO A 7 -9.83 15.00 2.92
CA PRO A 7 -8.70 14.28 2.34
C PRO A 7 -8.40 13.02 3.17
N THR A 8 -8.07 11.94 2.47
CA THR A 8 -7.73 10.65 3.09
C THR A 8 -6.25 10.33 2.88
N ILE A 9 -5.76 9.29 3.56
CA ILE A 9 -4.41 8.78 3.31
C ILE A 9 -4.24 8.33 1.85
N ASP A 10 -5.32 7.84 1.22
CA ASP A 10 -5.32 7.45 -0.18
C ASP A 10 -5.13 8.65 -1.11
N THR A 11 -5.73 9.81 -0.78
CA THR A 11 -5.50 11.07 -1.52
C THR A 11 -4.02 11.43 -1.57
N LEU A 12 -3.33 11.34 -0.43
CA LEU A 12 -1.89 11.62 -0.35
C LEU A 12 -1.05 10.54 -1.03
N LEU A 13 -1.44 9.27 -0.88
CA LEU A 13 -0.74 8.15 -1.50
C LEU A 13 -0.80 8.25 -3.02
N ASP A 14 -1.96 8.53 -3.61
CA ASP A 14 -2.12 8.64 -5.07
C ASP A 14 -1.18 9.69 -5.66
N ALA A 15 -1.08 10.86 -5.01
CA ALA A 15 -0.14 11.90 -5.42
C ALA A 15 1.33 11.48 -5.20
N ALA A 16 1.63 10.77 -4.12
CA ALA A 16 2.99 10.31 -3.83
C ALA A 16 3.53 9.33 -4.88
N LEU A 17 2.68 8.46 -5.45
CA LEU A 17 3.08 7.41 -6.37
C LEU A 17 3.85 7.95 -7.60
N ALA A 18 3.53 9.15 -8.09
CA ALA A 18 4.24 9.78 -9.20
C ALA A 18 5.70 10.15 -8.87
N HIS A 19 6.02 10.36 -7.59
CA HIS A 19 7.35 10.79 -7.13
C HIS A 19 8.22 9.64 -6.64
N VAL A 20 7.60 8.56 -6.11
CA VAL A 20 8.31 7.42 -5.52
C VAL A 20 9.38 6.80 -6.44
N PRO A 21 9.15 6.60 -7.76
CA PRO A 21 10.17 5.99 -8.62
C PRO A 21 11.52 6.70 -8.61
N PHE A 22 11.48 8.04 -8.48
CA PHE A 22 12.67 8.90 -8.51
C PHE A 22 13.18 9.20 -7.10
N GLU A 23 12.29 9.63 -6.21
CA GLU A 23 12.62 10.15 -4.88
C GLU A 23 12.57 9.08 -3.78
N GLY A 24 12.09 7.88 -4.10
CA GLY A 24 11.81 6.81 -3.15
C GLY A 24 10.68 7.15 -2.18
N TRP A 25 10.53 6.35 -1.13
CA TRP A 25 9.62 6.63 -0.02
C TRP A 25 10.29 7.58 0.98
N SER A 26 10.39 8.86 0.62
CA SER A 26 11.20 9.85 1.33
C SER A 26 10.40 11.06 1.80
N PRO A 27 10.97 11.90 2.70
CA PRO A 27 10.36 13.19 3.05
C PRO A 27 10.10 14.10 1.85
N THR A 28 10.91 13.99 0.78
CA THR A 28 10.71 14.75 -0.47
C THR A 28 9.42 14.32 -1.17
N THR A 29 9.20 13.02 -1.33
CA THR A 29 7.96 12.45 -1.86
C THR A 29 6.74 12.89 -1.06
N PHE A 30 6.83 12.85 0.28
CA PHE A 30 5.73 13.30 1.14
C PHE A 30 5.39 14.78 0.91
N ARG A 31 6.39 15.67 0.94
CA ARG A 31 6.17 17.11 0.68
C ARG A 31 5.62 17.37 -0.73
N ALA A 32 6.07 16.60 -1.72
CA ALA A 32 5.55 16.70 -3.07
C ALA A 32 4.07 16.31 -3.14
N ALA A 33 3.68 15.18 -2.54
CA ALA A 33 2.30 14.75 -2.45
C ALA A 33 1.39 15.77 -1.73
N VAL A 34 1.87 16.35 -0.63
CA VAL A 34 1.14 17.42 0.09
C VAL A 34 0.91 18.64 -0.80
N ARG A 35 1.95 19.09 -1.51
CA ARG A 35 1.84 20.22 -2.45
C ARG A 35 0.88 19.91 -3.60
N ASP A 36 0.96 18.71 -4.17
CA ASP A 36 0.18 18.34 -5.35
C ASP A 36 -1.30 18.13 -5.02
N THR A 37 -1.62 17.70 -3.80
CA THR A 37 -3.00 17.53 -3.31
C THR A 37 -3.60 18.81 -2.74
N GLY A 38 -2.78 19.80 -2.38
CA GLY A 38 -3.22 21.03 -1.71
C GLY A 38 -3.74 20.81 -0.29
N VAL A 39 -3.54 19.62 0.29
CA VAL A 39 -3.89 19.32 1.69
C VAL A 39 -3.00 20.15 2.60
N ASP A 40 -3.57 20.73 3.67
CA ASP A 40 -2.79 21.48 4.63
C ASP A 40 -1.78 20.57 5.35
N GLU A 41 -0.61 21.11 5.72
CA GLU A 41 0.46 20.30 6.27
C GLU A 41 0.06 19.60 7.58
N ALA A 42 -0.76 20.24 8.42
CA ALA A 42 -1.22 19.65 9.67
C ALA A 42 -2.18 18.47 9.40
N GLY A 43 -3.12 18.61 8.47
CA GLY A 43 -4.00 17.55 8.00
C GLY A 43 -3.21 16.39 7.37
N ALA A 44 -2.22 16.69 6.54
CA ALA A 44 -1.37 15.66 5.95
C ALA A 44 -0.57 14.89 7.01
N ARG A 45 -0.06 15.59 8.04
CA ARG A 45 0.64 14.96 9.18
C ARG A 45 -0.31 14.19 10.10
N ALA A 46 -1.57 14.58 10.20
CA ALA A 46 -2.58 13.80 10.92
C ALA A 46 -2.86 12.47 10.21
N LEU A 47 -2.89 12.47 8.87
CA LEU A 47 -3.09 11.26 8.06
C LEU A 47 -1.85 10.36 8.00
N ALA A 48 -0.66 10.94 7.93
CA ALA A 48 0.62 10.24 7.82
C ALA A 48 1.67 10.86 8.76
N PRO A 49 1.62 10.58 10.08
CA PRO A 49 2.53 11.17 11.07
C PRO A 49 4.02 10.94 10.76
N ARG A 50 4.37 9.76 10.25
CA ARG A 50 5.72 9.36 9.84
C ARG A 50 6.02 9.71 8.37
N GLY A 51 5.12 10.45 7.70
CA GLY A 51 5.27 10.91 6.33
C GLY A 51 5.25 9.75 5.33
N ALA A 52 6.22 9.72 4.41
CA ALA A 52 6.27 8.72 3.34
C ALA A 52 6.35 7.26 3.83
N LEU A 53 6.82 7.01 5.05
CA LEU A 53 6.77 5.66 5.64
C LEU A 53 5.32 5.18 5.82
N ASP A 54 4.43 6.04 6.31
CA ASP A 54 3.01 5.70 6.45
C ASP A 54 2.33 5.55 5.09
N LEU A 55 2.75 6.33 4.08
CA LEU A 55 2.26 6.15 2.71
C LEU A 55 2.73 4.82 2.11
N ALA A 56 3.96 4.37 2.38
CA ALA A 56 4.46 3.07 1.96
C ALA A 56 3.68 1.92 2.61
N VAL A 57 3.36 2.06 3.90
CA VAL A 57 2.49 1.14 4.65
C VAL A 57 1.08 1.11 4.04
N ALA A 58 0.51 2.28 3.74
CA ALA A 58 -0.80 2.39 3.11
C ALA A 58 -0.82 1.73 1.73
N TYR A 59 0.24 1.90 0.93
CA TYR A 59 0.38 1.25 -0.38
C TYR A 59 0.43 -0.27 -0.26
N HIS A 60 1.17 -0.79 0.72
CA HIS A 60 1.20 -2.23 0.98
C HIS A 60 -0.20 -2.76 1.29
N ARG A 61 -0.91 -2.11 2.22
CA ARG A 61 -2.26 -2.51 2.65
C ARG A 61 -3.30 -2.35 1.55
N ARG A 62 -3.18 -1.34 0.69
CA ARG A 62 -4.03 -1.18 -0.49
C ARG A 62 -3.92 -2.39 -1.42
N GLY A 63 -2.71 -2.91 -1.62
CA GLY A 63 -2.51 -4.15 -2.38
C GLY A 63 -3.14 -5.38 -1.71
N ASP A 64 -3.12 -5.46 -0.37
CA ASP A 64 -3.81 -6.53 0.36
C ASP A 64 -5.33 -6.44 0.19
N GLN A 65 -5.90 -5.23 0.26
CA GLN A 65 -7.33 -5.02 0.04
C GLN A 65 -7.76 -5.42 -1.37
N ALA A 66 -6.98 -5.04 -2.39
CA ALA A 66 -7.24 -5.43 -3.77
C ALA A 66 -7.18 -6.97 -3.96
N MET A 67 -6.24 -7.65 -3.30
CA MET A 67 -6.18 -9.11 -3.27
C MET A 67 -7.46 -9.71 -2.66
N ILE A 68 -7.87 -9.24 -1.48
CA ILE A 68 -9.06 -9.72 -0.75
C ILE A 68 -10.32 -9.53 -1.58
N GLU A 69 -10.51 -8.33 -2.15
CA GLU A 69 -11.65 -8.02 -3.00
C GLU A 69 -11.72 -8.95 -4.21
N ARG A 70 -10.58 -9.18 -4.86
CA ARG A 70 -10.52 -10.09 -6.01
C ARG A 70 -10.77 -11.55 -5.64
N MET A 71 -10.30 -11.99 -4.47
CA MET A 71 -10.62 -13.32 -3.95
C MET A 71 -12.13 -13.49 -3.73
N ARG A 72 -12.79 -12.51 -3.09
CA ARG A 72 -14.23 -12.55 -2.83
C ARG A 72 -15.07 -12.58 -4.11
N ASN A 73 -14.58 -11.95 -5.17
CA ASN A 73 -15.26 -11.85 -6.46
C ASN A 73 -14.90 -12.98 -7.45
N THR A 74 -14.06 -13.95 -7.04
CA THR A 74 -13.65 -15.09 -7.89
C THR A 74 -14.22 -16.39 -7.33
N ASP A 75 -14.82 -17.23 -8.19
CA ASP A 75 -15.18 -18.59 -7.79
C ASP A 75 -13.92 -19.45 -7.62
N LEU A 76 -13.65 -19.86 -6.38
CA LEU A 76 -12.51 -20.70 -6.00
C LEU A 76 -12.94 -22.10 -5.54
N SER A 77 -14.24 -22.44 -5.64
CA SER A 77 -14.80 -23.68 -5.07
C SER A 77 -14.19 -24.95 -5.64
N GLY A 78 -13.76 -24.93 -6.91
CA GLY A 78 -13.11 -26.05 -7.59
C GLY A 78 -11.62 -26.24 -7.27
N LEU A 79 -11.01 -25.36 -6.48
CA LEU A 79 -9.57 -25.39 -6.20
C LEU A 79 -9.25 -26.00 -4.83
N ARG A 80 -8.13 -26.71 -4.74
CA ARG A 80 -7.55 -27.16 -3.45
C ARG A 80 -7.04 -25.96 -2.67
N PHE A 81 -6.91 -26.09 -1.35
CA PHE A 81 -6.40 -25.01 -0.50
C PHE A 81 -5.05 -24.43 -0.97
N SER A 82 -4.10 -25.27 -1.39
CA SER A 82 -2.81 -24.81 -1.91
C SER A 82 -2.95 -23.99 -3.20
N GLU A 83 -3.90 -24.33 -4.06
CA GLU A 83 -4.18 -23.60 -5.31
C GLU A 83 -4.87 -22.28 -5.01
N LYS A 84 -5.77 -22.24 -4.01
CA LYS A 84 -6.38 -21.00 -3.54
C LYS A 84 -5.33 -20.05 -2.95
N VAL A 85 -4.40 -20.56 -2.14
CA VAL A 85 -3.26 -19.76 -1.62
C VAL A 85 -2.41 -19.22 -2.76
N ALA A 86 -2.02 -20.07 -3.72
CA ALA A 86 -1.25 -19.62 -4.89
C ALA A 86 -2.01 -18.55 -5.69
N LYS A 87 -3.33 -18.68 -5.81
CA LYS A 87 -4.18 -17.70 -6.50
C LYS A 87 -4.25 -16.36 -5.74
N ALA A 88 -4.37 -16.41 -4.42
CA ALA A 88 -4.33 -15.22 -3.57
C ALA A 88 -3.00 -14.46 -3.74
N LEU A 89 -1.87 -15.18 -3.67
CA LEU A 89 -0.54 -14.59 -3.88
C LEU A 89 -0.39 -14.02 -5.30
N GLN A 90 -0.93 -14.71 -6.32
CA GLN A 90 -0.99 -14.18 -7.69
C GLN A 90 -1.74 -12.85 -7.73
N PHE A 91 -2.94 -12.78 -7.16
CA PHE A 91 -3.72 -11.54 -7.12
C PHE A 91 -3.01 -10.42 -6.38
N ARG A 92 -2.28 -10.74 -5.30
CA ARG A 92 -1.50 -9.74 -4.55
C ARG A 92 -0.35 -9.16 -5.36
N VAL A 93 0.32 -9.98 -6.18
CA VAL A 93 1.37 -9.54 -7.10
C VAL A 93 0.77 -8.75 -8.26
N GLU A 94 -0.37 -9.17 -8.81
CA GLU A 94 -1.05 -8.45 -9.90
C GLU A 94 -1.58 -7.08 -9.45
N ALA A 95 -1.94 -6.90 -8.18
CA ALA A 95 -2.32 -5.61 -7.60
C ALA A 95 -1.14 -4.61 -7.49
N MET A 96 0.08 -5.02 -7.81
CA MET A 96 1.27 -4.16 -7.83
C MET A 96 1.48 -3.62 -9.25
N GLU A 97 0.88 -2.47 -9.56
CA GLU A 97 0.92 -1.90 -10.91
C GLU A 97 2.31 -1.40 -11.31
N ASP A 98 3.02 -0.74 -10.39
CA ASP A 98 4.37 -0.22 -10.63
C ASP A 98 5.42 -1.00 -9.83
N ARG A 99 6.25 -1.75 -10.57
CA ARG A 99 7.34 -2.56 -10.02
C ARG A 99 8.40 -1.73 -9.30
N GLU A 100 8.66 -0.51 -9.77
CA GLU A 100 9.66 0.36 -9.17
C GLU A 100 9.18 0.89 -7.81
N VAL A 101 7.90 1.26 -7.70
CA VAL A 101 7.28 1.65 -6.42
C VAL A 101 7.42 0.54 -5.38
N VAL A 102 7.13 -0.70 -5.77
CA VAL A 102 7.31 -1.89 -4.90
C VAL A 102 8.77 -2.08 -4.53
N ARG A 103 9.69 -2.00 -5.51
CA ARG A 103 11.13 -2.17 -5.25
C ARG A 103 11.64 -1.15 -4.23
N ARG A 104 11.19 0.10 -4.30
CA ARG A 104 11.52 1.14 -3.32
C ARG A 104 10.94 0.83 -1.95
N ALA A 105 9.72 0.29 -1.86
CA ALA A 105 9.12 -0.14 -0.60
C ALA A 105 9.90 -1.30 0.04
N THR A 106 10.25 -2.32 -0.74
CA THR A 106 11.05 -3.46 -0.28
C THR A 106 12.41 -3.01 0.27
N ALA A 107 13.08 -2.09 -0.43
CA ALA A 107 14.35 -1.54 0.03
C ALA A 107 14.18 -0.78 1.36
N LEU A 108 13.14 0.06 1.48
CA LEU A 108 12.84 0.81 2.71
C LEU A 108 12.62 -0.14 3.90
N PHE A 109 11.75 -1.14 3.73
CA PHE A 109 11.38 -2.07 4.81
C PHE A 109 12.46 -3.09 5.14
N SER A 110 13.49 -3.24 4.29
CA SER A 110 14.66 -4.06 4.58
C SER A 110 15.71 -3.34 5.45
N LEU A 111 15.58 -2.03 5.66
CA LEU A 111 16.47 -1.29 6.56
C LEU A 111 16.26 -1.75 8.02
N PRO A 112 17.31 -1.91 8.83
CA PRO A 112 17.18 -2.41 10.21
C PRO A 112 16.16 -1.63 11.07
N ILE A 113 16.08 -0.32 10.88
CA ILE A 113 15.14 0.56 11.59
C ILE A 113 13.66 0.37 11.19
N HIS A 114 13.40 -0.31 10.07
CA HIS A 114 12.06 -0.56 9.53
C HIS A 114 11.74 -2.05 9.37
N ALA A 115 12.71 -2.94 9.65
CA ALA A 115 12.58 -4.38 9.46
C ALA A 115 11.38 -4.99 10.21
N ALA A 116 11.09 -4.51 11.42
CA ALA A 116 9.94 -4.97 12.19
C ALA A 116 8.59 -4.60 11.54
N GLU A 117 8.48 -3.39 10.96
CA GLU A 117 7.29 -2.98 10.20
C GLU A 117 7.15 -3.81 8.93
N GLY A 118 8.24 -4.01 8.18
CA GLY A 118 8.25 -4.88 7.00
C GLY A 118 7.78 -6.30 7.30
N ALA A 119 8.32 -6.92 8.35
CA ALA A 119 7.93 -8.26 8.78
C ALA A 119 6.45 -8.32 9.18
N LYS A 120 5.97 -7.30 9.90
CA LYS A 120 4.56 -7.17 10.28
C LYS A 120 3.64 -7.10 9.06
N LEU A 121 3.97 -6.27 8.06
CA LEU A 121 3.17 -6.12 6.84
C LEU A 121 3.07 -7.43 6.04
N ILE A 122 4.16 -8.18 5.94
CA ILE A 122 4.14 -9.50 5.28
C ILE A 122 3.27 -10.49 6.05
N TRP A 123 3.32 -10.45 7.39
CA TRP A 123 2.47 -11.32 8.21
C TRP A 123 0.99 -10.91 8.14
N GLU A 124 0.68 -9.61 8.08
CA GLU A 124 -0.68 -9.10 7.80
C GLU A 124 -1.19 -9.65 6.47
N THR A 125 -0.39 -9.63 5.39
CA THR A 125 -0.78 -10.25 4.11
C THR A 125 -1.08 -11.74 4.25
N ALA A 126 -0.24 -12.49 4.97
CA ALA A 126 -0.46 -13.92 5.18
C ALA A 126 -1.76 -14.20 5.96
N ASP A 127 -2.05 -13.41 6.99
CA ASP A 127 -3.28 -13.50 7.78
C ASP A 127 -4.53 -13.20 6.92
N HIS A 128 -4.46 -12.18 6.07
CA HIS A 128 -5.51 -11.87 5.09
C HIS A 128 -5.76 -13.01 4.12
N VAL A 129 -4.70 -13.66 3.60
CA VAL A 129 -4.85 -14.84 2.73
C VAL A 129 -5.59 -15.93 3.49
N TRP A 130 -5.14 -16.32 4.67
CA TRP A 130 -5.78 -17.40 5.44
C TRP A 130 -7.23 -17.08 5.83
N THR A 131 -7.54 -15.84 6.18
CA THR A 131 -8.89 -15.41 6.55
C THR A 131 -9.86 -15.39 5.37
N ALA A 132 -9.36 -15.24 4.13
CA ALA A 132 -10.17 -15.15 2.93
C ALA A 132 -10.47 -16.50 2.24
N LEU A 133 -9.88 -17.62 2.72
CA LEU A 133 -10.03 -18.98 2.15
C LEU A 133 -11.27 -19.72 2.60
#